data_AF-A0A0C3DNH9-F1
#
_entry.id   AF-A0A0C3DNH9-F1
#
_cell.length_a   1.000
_cell.length_b   1.000
_cell.length_c   1.000
_cell.angle_alpha   90.00
_cell.angle_beta   90.00
_cell.angle_gamma   90.00
#
_symmetry.space_group_name_H-M   'P 1'
#
loop_
_entity.id
_entity.type
_entity.pdbx_description
1 polymer ?
#
loop_
_entity_poly.entity_id
_entity_poly.type
_entity_poly.pdbx_seq_one_letter_code
_entity_poly.pdbx_strand_id
1 'polypeptide(L)' 'LGQIGAYATSQLTSQFHTHCYSVYVNRDHARIIRWERDGAIVTEPIFYNIDLA' A
#
# COMPACT_ATOMS: atom_id res chain seq x y z
N LEU A 1 0.62 6.44 -15.17
CA LEU A 1 0.11 6.08 -13.83
C LEU A 1 -0.83 4.88 -14.00
N GLY A 2 -0.43 3.68 -13.56
CA GLY A 2 -1.24 2.46 -13.71
C GLY A 2 -2.52 2.49 -12.83
N GLN A 3 -3.33 1.43 -12.90
CA GLN A 3 -4.62 1.33 -12.18
C GLN A 3 -4.51 1.62 -10.67
N ILE A 4 -3.45 1.14 -10.01
CA ILE A 4 -3.23 1.36 -8.58
C ILE A 4 -3.00 2.85 -8.24
N GLY A 5 -2.30 3.58 -9.12
CA GLY A 5 -2.06 5.01 -8.96
C GLY A 5 -3.35 5.81 -9.08
N ALA A 6 -4.21 5.46 -10.05
CA ALA A 6 -5.50 6.13 -10.22
C ALA A 6 -6.41 5.98 -8.99
N TYR A 7 -6.47 4.78 -8.38
CA TYR A 7 -7.25 4.54 -7.17
C TYR A 7 -6.70 5.34 -5.98
N ALA A 8 -5.37 5.30 -5.77
CA ALA A 8 -4.72 6.06 -4.72
C ALA A 8 -4.94 7.57 -4.87
N THR A 9 -4.83 8.11 -6.10
CA THR A 9 -5.13 9.52 -6.39
C THR A 9 -6.58 9.86 -6.07
N SER A 10 -7.55 9.01 -6.45
CA SER A 10 -8.95 9.25 -6.11
C SER A 10 -9.21 9.28 -4.59
N GLN A 11 -8.54 8.41 -3.83
CA GLN A 11 -8.62 8.40 -2.36
C GLN A 11 -7.98 9.65 -1.74
N LEU A 12 -6.80 10.05 -2.22
CA LEU A 12 -6.09 11.26 -1.79
C LEU A 12 -6.89 12.53 -2.07
N THR A 13 -7.60 12.61 -3.19
CA THR A 13 -8.43 13.76 -3.53
C THR A 13 -9.68 13.85 -2.64
N SER A 14 -10.18 12.71 -2.15
CA SER A 14 -11.39 12.65 -1.31
C SER A 14 -11.11 12.82 0.19
N GLN A 15 -9.89 12.51 0.66
CA GLN A 15 -9.53 12.62 2.07
C GLN A 15 -8.57 13.80 2.26
N PHE A 16 -9.00 14.83 3.00
CA PHE A 16 -8.15 15.97 3.43
C PHE A 16 -7.03 15.57 4.42
N HIS A 17 -6.59 14.31 4.41
CA HIS A 17 -5.61 13.79 5.34
C HIS A 17 -4.22 13.75 4.71
N THR A 18 -3.24 14.16 5.51
CA THR A 18 -1.82 14.33 5.17
C THR A 18 -1.12 13.04 4.71
N HIS A 19 -1.73 11.85 4.92
CA HIS A 19 -1.10 10.57 4.61
C HIS A 19 -2.14 9.54 4.10
N CYS A 20 -1.87 8.91 2.96
CA CYS A 20 -2.68 7.83 2.40
C CYS A 20 -1.91 6.51 2.43
N TYR A 21 -2.56 5.43 2.87
CA TYR A 21 -1.94 4.10 2.98
C TYR A 21 -2.76 3.03 2.25
N SER A 22 -2.08 1.99 1.79
CA SER A 22 -2.70 0.78 1.26
C SER A 22 -1.94 -0.45 1.74
N VAL A 23 -2.60 -1.60 1.82
CA VAL A 23 -1.96 -2.88 2.12
C VAL A 23 -2.03 -3.75 0.88
N TYR A 24 -0.87 -4.15 0.38
CA TYR A 24 -0.77 -5.20 -0.63
C TYR A 24 -0.68 -6.55 0.07
N VAL A 25 -1.59 -7.45 -0.26
CA VAL A 25 -1.69 -8.79 0.35
C VAL A 25 -1.48 -9.82 -0.75
N ASN A 26 -0.48 -10.67 -0.59
CA ASN A 26 -0.22 -11.79 -1.50
C ASN A 26 0.14 -13.02 -0.67
N ARG A 27 -0.75 -14.03 -0.69
CA ARG A 27 -0.60 -15.37 -0.10
C ARG A 27 0.06 -15.44 1.29
N ASP A 28 1.37 -15.30 1.35
CA ASP A 28 2.25 -15.48 2.50
C ASP A 28 2.87 -14.17 3.03
N HIS A 29 2.63 -13.04 2.38
CA HIS A 29 3.17 -11.76 2.84
C HIS A 29 2.28 -10.56 2.52
N ALA A 30 2.46 -9.52 3.34
CA ALA A 30 1.84 -8.22 3.17
C ALA A 30 2.92 -7.16 2.99
N ARG A 31 2.58 -6.07 2.30
CA ARG A 31 3.40 -4.86 2.26
C ARG A 31 2.52 -3.66 2.55
N ILE A 32 3.03 -2.74 3.36
CA ILE A 32 2.39 -1.45 3.57
C ILE A 32 2.92 -0.49 2.51
N ILE A 33 2.01 0.18 1.84
CA ILE A 33 2.29 1.20 0.84
C ILE A 33 1.84 2.53 1.43
N ARG A 34 2.77 3.46 1.61
CA ARG A 34 2.47 4.86 1.94
C ARG A 34 2.56 5.67 0.65
N TRP A 35 1.46 6.32 0.27
CA TRP A 35 1.38 7.14 -0.92
C TRP A 35 1.85 8.56 -0.63
N GLU A 36 2.77 9.03 -1.47
CA GLU A 36 3.31 10.38 -1.47
C GLU A 36 2.91 11.09 -2.78
N ARG A 37 3.03 12.41 -2.81
CA ARG A 37 2.66 13.20 -3.99
C ARG A 37 3.46 12.82 -5.25
N ASP A 38 4.69 12.34 -5.07
CA ASP A 38 5.61 11.97 -6.16
C ASP A 38 5.81 10.45 -6.31
N GLY A 39 5.02 9.63 -5.60
CA GLY A 39 5.15 8.18 -5.69
C GLY A 39 4.64 7.43 -4.47
N ALA A 40 5.36 6.37 -4.10
CA ALA A 40 5.00 5.56 -2.94
C ALA A 40 6.22 4.98 -2.25
N ILE A 41 6.18 4.94 -0.93
CA ILE A 41 7.13 4.19 -0.10
C ILE A 41 6.51 2.84 0.21
N VAL A 42 7.23 1.76 -0.07
CA VAL A 42 6.77 0.38 0.18
C VAL A 42 7.66 -0.24 1.22
N THR A 43 7.06 -0.82 2.26
CA THR A 43 7.83 -1.52 3.30
C THR A 43 8.41 -2.84 2.80
N GLU A 44 9.36 -3.37 3.56
CA GLU A 44 9.73 -4.78 3.47
C GLU A 44 8.50 -5.69 3.67
N PRO A 45 8.51 -6.91 3.10
CA PRO A 45 7.43 -7.87 3.25
C PRO A 45 7.28 -8.30 4.71
N ILE A 46 6.04 -8.21 5.19
CA ILE A 46 5.60 -8.79 6.46
C ILE A 46 5.09 -10.19 6.14
N PHE A 47 5.89 -11.20 6.41
CA PHE A 47 5.47 -12.60 6.21
C PHE A 47 4.44 -12.97 7.27
N TYR A 48 3.32 -13.54 6.82
CA TYR A 48 2.26 -14.07 7.67
C TYR A 48 1.86 -15.44 7.15
N ASN A 49 1.25 -16.28 7.99
CA ASN A 49 0.90 -17.66 7.61
C ASN A 49 2.11 -18.54 7.24
N ILE A 50 3.27 -18.27 7.86
CA ILE A 50 4.40 -19.20 7.90
C ILE A 50 4.10 -20.20 9.01
N ASP A 51 3.60 -21.37 8.62
CA ASP A 51 3.62 -22.53 9.50
C ASP A 51 5.09 -22.89 9.73
N LEU A 52 5.59 -22.63 10.94
CA LEU A 52 6.87 -23.18 11.39
C LEU A 52 6.67 -24.69 11.57
N ALA A 53 6.88 -25.43 10.48
CA ALA A 53 6.99 -26.89 10.51
C ALA A 53 8.21 -27.33 11.33
#